data_AF-A0A938M0U7-F1
#
_entry.id   AF-A0A938M0U7-F1
#
_cell.length_a   1.000
_cell.length_b   1.000
_cell.length_c   1.000
_cell.angle_alpha   90.00
_cell.angle_beta   90.00
_cell.angle_gamma   90.00
#
_symmetry.space_group_name_H-M   'P 1'
#
loop_
_entity.id
_entity.type
_entity.pdbx_description
1 polymer ?
#
loop_
_entity_poly.entity_id
_entity_poly.type
_entity_poly.pdbx_seq_one_letter_code
_entity_poly.pdbx_strand_id
1 'polypeptide(L)' 'MKPTVLEVFASFLRLGLTAFGGPAMAAYIRELAVVREKWLSEDSFKSGVALCQSIPGATAMQVAAYVG' A
#
# COMPACT_ATOMS: atom_id res chain seq x y z
N MET A 1 10.90 8.76 6.53
CA MET A 1 11.25 9.79 5.51
C MET A 1 10.00 10.10 4.70
N LYS A 2 9.82 11.34 4.23
CA LYS A 2 8.68 11.65 3.35
C LYS A 2 9.10 11.37 1.90
N PRO A 3 8.43 10.45 1.18
CA PRO A 3 8.78 10.18 -0.20
C PRO A 3 8.48 11.38 -1.09
N THR A 4 9.21 11.48 -2.20
CA THR A 4 8.85 12.38 -3.29
C THR A 4 7.69 11.83 -4.10
N VAL A 5 6.90 12.71 -4.74
CA VAL A 5 5.77 12.30 -5.58
C VAL A 5 6.22 11.35 -6.70
N LEU A 6 7.43 11.55 -7.23
CA LEU A 6 7.99 10.71 -8.28
C LEU A 6 8.30 9.28 -7.76
N GLU A 7 8.80 9.14 -6.54
CA GLU A 7 9.05 7.83 -5.92
C GLU A 7 7.75 7.07 -5.65
N VAL A 8 6.72 7.76 -5.14
CA VAL A 8 5.38 7.17 -4.97
C VAL A 8 4.86 6.71 -6.32
N PHE A 9 4.86 7.58 -7.34
CA PHE A 9 4.38 7.26 -8.68
C PHE A 9 5.11 6.07 -9.29
N ALA A 10 6.46 6.06 -9.29
CA ALA A 10 7.24 4.98 -9.86
C ALA A 10 7.01 3.64 -9.14
N SER A 11 6.86 3.69 -7.80
CA SER A 11 6.62 2.49 -7.00
C SER A 11 5.25 1.89 -7.25
N PHE A 12 4.20 2.71 -7.27
CA PHE A 12 2.84 2.26 -7.56
C PHE A 12 2.65 1.87 -9.03
N LEU A 13 3.35 2.51 -9.96
CA LEU A 13 3.37 2.11 -11.37
C LEU A 13 3.97 0.70 -11.53
N ARG A 14 5.11 0.44 -10.87
CA ARG A 14 5.73 -0.90 -10.86
C ARG A 14 4.82 -1.91 -10.17
N LEU A 15 4.16 -1.54 -9.08
CA LEU A 15 3.22 -2.41 -8.37
C LEU A 15 2.02 -2.74 -9.26
N GLY A 16 1.44 -1.76 -9.95
CA GLY A 16 0.35 -1.99 -10.91
C GLY A 16 0.74 -2.85 -12.10
N LEU A 17 1.98 -2.77 -12.57
CA LEU A 17 2.50 -3.59 -13.66
C LEU A 17 2.85 -5.03 -13.24
N THR A 18 3.06 -5.29 -11.94
CA THR A 18 3.55 -6.58 -11.44
C THR A 18 2.56 -7.32 -10.53
N ALA A 19 1.62 -6.61 -9.92
CA ALA A 19 0.64 -7.20 -9.02
C ALA A 19 -0.57 -7.70 -9.81
N PHE A 20 -0.67 -9.03 -9.93
CA PHE A 20 -1.95 -9.69 -10.21
C PHE A 20 -2.80 -9.57 -8.94
N GLY A 21 -4.00 -8.99 -9.06
CA GLY A 21 -4.84 -8.59 -7.92
C GLY A 21 -5.18 -9.70 -6.91
N GLY A 22 -5.89 -9.31 -5.85
CA GLY A 22 -6.28 -10.22 -4.76
C GLY A 22 -5.52 -9.96 -3.45
N PRO A 23 -5.57 -10.90 -2.48
CA PRO A 23 -5.02 -10.69 -1.13
C PRO A 23 -3.51 -10.41 -1.11
N ALA A 24 -2.77 -10.94 -2.09
CA ALA A 24 -1.34 -10.75 -2.23
C ALA A 24 -0.94 -9.28 -2.46
N MET A 25 -1.82 -8.47 -3.05
CA MET A 25 -1.55 -7.06 -3.32
C MET A 25 -1.34 -6.26 -2.02
N ALA A 26 -2.12 -6.54 -0.97
CA ALA A 26 -1.92 -5.89 0.33
C ALA A 26 -0.57 -6.27 0.98
N ALA A 27 -0.11 -7.51 0.79
CA ALA A 27 1.20 -7.94 1.25
C ALA A 27 2.34 -7.24 0.50
N TYR A 28 2.21 -7.05 -0.81
CA TYR A 28 3.17 -6.26 -1.61
C TYR A 28 3.22 -4.79 -1.18
N ILE A 29 2.06 -4.18 -0.93
CA ILE A 29 2.02 -2.79 -0.44
C ILE A 29 2.69 -2.69 0.93
N ARG A 30 2.48 -3.68 1.82
CA ARG A 30 3.18 -3.74 3.12
C ARG A 30 4.70 -3.83 2.94
N GLU A 31 5.16 -4.76 2.10
CA GLU A 31 6.57 -4.97 1.79
C GLU A 31 7.23 -3.67 1.30
N LEU A 32 6.56 -2.96 0.39
CA LEU A 32 7.01 -1.69 -0.16
C LEU A 32 7.02 -0.58 0.91
N ALA A 33 5.87 -0.28 1.49
CA ALA A 33 5.67 0.92 2.30
C ALA A 33 6.22 0.82 3.73
N VAL A 34 6.32 -0.39 4.30
CA VAL A 34 6.80 -0.61 5.67
C VAL A 34 8.24 -1.12 5.69
N VAL A 35 8.56 -2.12 4.87
CA VAL A 35 9.86 -2.81 4.94
C VAL A 35 10.92 -2.10 4.10
N ARG A 36 10.66 -1.93 2.80
CA ARG A 36 11.63 -1.38 1.85
C ARG A 36 11.80 0.12 2.02
N GLU A 37 10.71 0.86 1.89
CA GLU A 37 10.73 2.32 1.79
C GLU A 37 10.50 3.02 3.15
N LYS A 38 9.94 2.30 4.13
CA LYS A 38 9.72 2.78 5.51
C LYS A 38 8.95 4.12 5.57
N TRP A 39 7.95 4.26 4.70
CA TRP A 39 7.02 5.39 4.68
C TRP A 39 6.03 5.32 5.83
N LEU A 40 5.62 4.11 6.20
CA LEU A 40 4.69 3.82 7.28
C LEU A 40 5.30 2.86 8.30
N SER A 41 4.88 3.01 9.55
CA SER A 41 5.14 2.00 10.57
C SER A 41 4.23 0.78 10.37
N GLU A 42 4.63 -0.37 10.91
CA GLU A 42 3.80 -1.57 10.86
C GLU A 42 2.42 -1.37 11.52
N ASP A 43 2.37 -0.58 12.59
CA ASP A 43 1.15 -0.28 13.33
C ASP A 43 0.21 0.64 12.53
N SER A 44 0.76 1.68 11.89
CA SER A 44 0.03 2.57 11.00
C SER A 44 -0.55 1.81 9.80
N PHE A 45 0.23 0.90 9.23
CA PHE A 45 -0.23 0.06 8.12
C PHE A 45 -1.38 -0.87 8.54
N LYS A 46 -1.26 -1.56 9.68
CA LYS A 46 -2.32 -2.45 10.20
C LYS A 46 -3.61 -1.67 10.48
N SER A 47 -3.50 -0.50 11.08
CA SER A 47 -4.64 0.38 11.33
C SER A 47 -5.32 0.82 10.03
N GLY A 48 -4.55 1.20 9.01
CA GLY A 48 -5.06 1.52 7.68
C GLY A 48 -5.79 0.35 7.02
N VAL A 49 -5.22 -0.87 7.09
CA VAL A 49 -5.87 -2.08 6.56
C VAL A 49 -7.17 -2.37 7.29
N ALA A 50 -7.20 -2.26 8.62
CA ALA A 50 -8.43 -2.45 9.40
C ALA A 50 -9.52 -1.45 9.02
N LEU A 51 -9.16 -0.18 8.78
CA LEU A 51 -10.06 0.85 8.27
C LEU A 51 -10.60 0.46 6.88
N CYS A 52 -9.75 0.08 5.94
CA CYS A 52 -10.17 -0.35 4.59
C CYS A 52 -11.06 -1.62 4.61
N GLN A 53 -10.90 -2.51 5.60
CA GLN A 53 -11.77 -3.69 5.74
C GLN A 53 -13.14 -3.35 6.36
N SER A 54 -13.26 -2.21 7.04
CA SER A 54 -14.52 -1.79 7.67
C SER A 54 -15.52 -1.17 6.69
N ILE A 55 -15.06 -0.77 5.50
CA ILE A 55 -15.88 -0.15 4.45
C ILE A 55 -16.03 -1.07 3.23
N PRO A 56 -17.21 -1.12 2.60
CA PRO A 56 -17.41 -1.93 1.42
C PRO A 56 -16.54 -1.44 0.26
N GLY A 57 -15.87 -2.36 -0.43
CA GLY A 57 -15.07 -2.07 -1.62
C GLY A 57 -13.89 -3.01 -1.79
N ALA A 58 -13.04 -2.70 -2.77
CA ALA A 58 -11.82 -3.45 -3.02
C ALA A 58 -10.74 -3.05 -2.01
N THR A 59 -10.59 -3.82 -0.94
CA THR A 59 -9.65 -3.51 0.15
C THR A 59 -8.23 -3.22 -0.37
N ALA A 60 -7.73 -3.99 -1.33
CA ALA A 60 -6.39 -3.79 -1.88
C ALA A 60 -6.21 -2.40 -2.52
N MET A 61 -7.25 -1.91 -3.20
CA MET A 61 -7.25 -0.59 -3.85
C MET A 61 -7.37 0.54 -2.82
N GLN A 62 -8.16 0.33 -1.77
CA GLN A 62 -8.29 1.28 -0.68
C GLN A 62 -7.00 1.39 0.15
N VAL A 63 -6.31 0.26 0.38
CA VAL A 63 -5.01 0.25 1.06
C VAL A 63 -3.95 0.93 0.20
N ALA A 64 -3.97 0.74 -1.12
CA ALA A 64 -3.09 1.47 -2.03
C ALA A 64 -3.32 2.99 -1.92
N ALA A 65 -4.57 3.44 -1.93
CA ALA A 65 -4.95 4.85 -1.78
C ALA A 65 -4.69 5.43 -0.37
N TYR A 66 -4.64 4.58 0.67
CA TYR A 66 -4.26 5.02 2.01
C TYR A 66 -2.75 5.28 2.11
N VAL A 67 -1.94 4.48 1.41
CA VAL A 67 -0.48 4.52 1.46
C VAL A 67 0.12 5.59 0.54
N GLY A 68 -0.54 5.89 -0.58
CA GLY A 68 -0.06 6.79 -1.63
C GLY A 68 -1.00 7.95 -1.90
#